data_AF-A0A9D2HPR4-F1
#
_entry.id   AF-A0A9D2HPR4-F1
#
_cell.length_a   1.000
_cell.length_b   1.000
_cell.length_c   1.000
_cell.angle_alpha   90.00
_cell.angle_beta   90.00
_cell.angle_gamma   90.00
#
_symmetry.space_group_name_H-M   'P 1'
#
loop_
_entity.id
_entity.type
_entity.pdbx_description
1 polymer ?
#
loop_
_entity_poly.entity_id
_entity_poly.type
_entity_poly.pdbx_seq_one_letter_code
_entity_poly.pdbx_strand_id
1 'polypeptide(L)'
;MGDVLEYLVDGTSGLAPGGVEGSAIVAGVCSKGQVGKGYLLGKSSDLTGLLGVGPLVERARDMLATGGQAPTLIAVPCSGEARGHFTAVVATGGNGTYPDVTVSGVPQKNCDIVVKVESAGQIGMATVKISQDGGEKFGSALTAEQQLVIEGSGATLLFPEDAQLEAGWQWAFTARLPIGPVSRVGDEASPLPTVAGTVLAGADISIQIVKGGGRNEGTYQLSTDGGENYGKTRTIPVDGAVPLADLGVTVTFPEGAYVGGTTYACNLLAPEASIVDVMAALEGPLALYDIEFVLVAGPTDSVDWAAMQAKAEELWNLHRPTYFKAETRLPYDNEDLNDFTAWLSAEKQDIAARFVQVCPQYGRITGSDGVTGRRNAAGLQAGRSMSIPVQRATGRVRDGNISQLSLPDGWEAVQPVLEEAGFLTAKKYAGLDGAYWGDSRTLADDTSDYRYEEVIRTVFKAVRKARVAALKSMYDEAGDPAQGASKATGLAFLKSGIEAALDTMKGANPQELADYVVNIPDGQDIVNNGVVVEITLIGIPIIREIKLYFSYIYAGSRLDPRGLSQAA
;
A
#
# COMPACT_ATOMS: atom_id res chain seq x y z
N MET A 1 46.65 30.85 -16.10
CA MET A 1 46.64 29.51 -15.50
C MET A 1 45.27 28.94 -15.76
N GLY A 2 45.12 28.26 -16.90
CA GLY A 2 43.93 27.47 -17.16
C GLY A 2 44.17 26.13 -16.51
N ASP A 3 43.40 25.84 -15.47
CA ASP A 3 43.45 24.56 -14.78
C ASP A 3 42.43 23.60 -15.40
N VAL A 4 42.70 22.31 -15.30
CA VAL A 4 41.80 21.25 -15.74
C VAL A 4 40.92 20.88 -14.56
N LEU A 5 39.62 21.09 -14.67
CA LEU A 5 38.65 20.59 -13.70
C LEU A 5 37.98 19.35 -14.27
N GLU A 6 38.22 18.22 -13.62
CA GLU A 6 37.56 16.95 -13.89
C GLU A 6 36.34 16.84 -12.97
N TYR A 7 35.16 16.71 -13.56
CA TYR A 7 33.94 16.38 -12.85
C TYR A 7 33.66 14.89 -13.04
N LEU A 8 33.80 14.13 -11.96
CA LEU A 8 33.30 12.76 -11.89
C LEU A 8 31.79 12.84 -11.63
N VAL A 9 30.98 12.76 -12.69
CA VAL A 9 29.57 12.41 -12.54
C VAL A 9 29.51 10.91 -12.44
N ASP A 10 29.44 10.41 -11.22
CA ASP A 10 29.25 8.98 -10.94
C ASP A 10 27.85 8.54 -11.41
N GLY A 11 27.78 8.10 -12.66
CA GLY A 11 26.67 7.32 -13.17
C GLY A 11 26.83 5.88 -12.68
N THR A 12 26.30 5.58 -11.50
CA THR A 12 26.03 4.20 -11.04
C THR A 12 27.29 3.31 -10.95
N SER A 13 28.40 3.80 -10.38
CA SER A 13 29.53 2.96 -9.99
C SER A 13 29.23 2.24 -8.67
N GLY A 14 28.79 0.98 -8.74
CA GLY A 14 28.71 0.10 -7.58
C GLY A 14 27.87 -1.15 -7.72
N LEU A 15 26.99 -1.22 -8.73
CA LEU A 15 26.21 -2.43 -8.98
C LEU A 15 27.09 -3.46 -9.66
N ALA A 16 27.50 -4.49 -8.92
CA ALA A 16 27.99 -5.72 -9.54
C ALA A 16 26.95 -6.21 -10.56
N PRO A 17 27.34 -6.76 -11.72
CA PRO A 17 26.37 -7.30 -12.68
C PRO A 17 25.33 -8.20 -11.99
N GLY A 18 24.05 -7.84 -12.10
CA GLY A 18 22.94 -8.52 -11.43
C GLY A 18 22.53 -8.00 -10.04
N GLY A 19 23.19 -6.96 -9.52
CA GLY A 19 22.80 -6.27 -8.30
C GLY A 19 21.76 -5.20 -8.58
N VAL A 20 20.53 -5.43 -8.13
CA VAL A 20 19.42 -4.47 -8.19
C VAL A 20 18.83 -4.23 -6.79
N GLU A 21 19.54 -4.66 -5.75
CA GLU A 21 19.05 -4.62 -4.38
C GLU A 21 18.79 -3.18 -3.93
N GLY A 22 17.60 -2.93 -3.40
CA GLY A 22 17.14 -1.61 -3.00
C GLY A 22 16.74 -0.68 -4.15
N SER A 23 16.81 -1.14 -5.41
CA SER A 23 16.28 -0.38 -6.54
C SER A 23 14.77 -0.57 -6.64
N ALA A 24 14.03 0.55 -6.70
CA ALA A 24 12.58 0.54 -6.64
C ALA A 24 11.98 1.45 -7.70
N ILE A 25 10.86 1.02 -8.26
CA ILE A 25 9.91 1.91 -8.94
C ILE A 25 8.76 2.22 -7.99
N VAL A 26 8.28 3.46 -8.00
CA VAL A 26 6.97 3.81 -7.45
C VAL A 26 6.13 4.44 -8.56
N ALA A 27 4.91 3.94 -8.75
CA ALA A 27 4.00 4.37 -9.81
C ALA A 27 2.68 4.83 -9.21
N GLY A 28 2.15 5.96 -9.67
CA GLY A 28 0.89 6.51 -9.16
C GLY A 28 0.59 7.88 -9.73
N VAL A 29 -0.51 8.48 -9.29
CA VAL A 29 -0.95 9.79 -9.81
C VAL A 29 -0.15 10.93 -9.19
N CYS A 30 0.19 11.92 -10.00
CA CYS A 30 0.72 13.20 -9.56
C CYS A 30 0.27 14.34 -10.48
N SER A 31 0.28 15.58 -9.99
CA SER A 31 -0.26 16.75 -10.69
C SER A 31 0.67 17.35 -11.74
N LYS A 32 1.94 16.94 -11.77
CA LYS A 32 2.91 17.28 -12.83
C LYS A 32 3.64 16.03 -13.29
N GLY A 33 4.48 16.18 -14.31
CA GLY A 33 5.24 15.08 -14.89
C GLY A 33 4.55 14.48 -16.11
N GLN A 34 5.29 13.62 -16.82
CA GLN A 34 4.82 12.97 -18.03
C GLN A 34 4.43 11.53 -17.70
N VAL A 35 3.20 11.14 -18.03
CA VAL A 35 2.71 9.77 -17.84
C VAL A 35 3.63 8.77 -18.52
N GLY A 36 3.98 7.70 -17.81
CA GLY A 36 4.85 6.62 -18.28
C GLY A 36 6.34 6.97 -18.38
N LYS A 37 6.76 8.18 -18.00
CA LYS A 37 8.18 8.55 -17.93
C LYS A 37 8.75 8.22 -16.55
N GLY A 38 9.89 7.52 -16.51
CA GLY A 38 10.65 7.31 -15.28
C GLY A 38 11.46 8.53 -14.87
N TYR A 39 11.33 8.96 -13.62
CA TYR A 39 12.10 10.03 -12.99
C TYR A 39 13.00 9.42 -11.91
N LEU A 40 14.32 9.45 -12.11
CA LEU A 40 15.29 9.04 -11.09
C LEU A 40 15.39 10.12 -10.01
N LEU A 41 15.07 9.75 -8.77
CA LEU A 41 14.97 10.66 -7.63
C LEU A 41 15.78 10.14 -6.46
N GLY A 42 16.33 11.05 -5.67
CA GLY A 42 16.98 10.75 -4.41
C GLY A 42 16.51 11.69 -3.31
N LYS A 43 17.10 11.53 -2.12
CA LYS A 43 16.70 12.26 -0.89
C LYS A 43 16.65 13.79 -1.03
N SER A 44 17.49 14.36 -1.90
CA SER A 44 17.58 15.82 -2.12
C SER A 44 16.86 16.31 -3.39
N SER A 45 16.12 15.43 -4.08
CA SER A 45 15.38 15.81 -5.29
C SER A 45 14.20 16.73 -4.97
N ASP A 46 13.96 17.74 -5.81
CA ASP A 46 12.76 18.58 -5.72
C ASP A 46 11.54 17.85 -6.28
N LEU A 47 10.93 17.01 -5.44
CA LEU A 47 9.76 16.22 -5.81
C LEU A 47 8.58 17.12 -6.25
N THR A 48 8.34 18.22 -5.53
CA THR A 48 7.21 19.12 -5.79
C THR A 48 7.40 19.93 -7.08
N GLY A 49 8.63 20.35 -7.37
CA GLY A 49 8.98 21.00 -8.62
C GLY A 49 8.75 20.08 -9.83
N LEU A 50 9.25 18.85 -9.75
CA LEU A 50 9.25 17.88 -10.85
C LEU A 50 7.88 17.20 -11.08
N LEU A 51 7.24 16.77 -10.00
CA LEU A 51 6.05 15.90 -10.02
C LEU A 51 4.81 16.57 -9.42
N GLY A 52 4.95 17.72 -8.76
CA GLY A 52 3.82 18.42 -8.17
C GLY A 52 3.37 17.77 -6.86
N VAL A 53 2.09 17.41 -6.78
CA VAL A 53 1.45 16.81 -5.61
C VAL A 53 0.69 15.55 -6.01
N GLY A 54 0.28 14.73 -5.05
CA GLY A 54 -0.53 13.52 -5.26
C GLY A 54 0.12 12.26 -4.67
N PRO A 55 -0.57 11.11 -4.73
CA PRO A 55 -0.13 9.87 -4.08
C PRO A 55 1.29 9.43 -4.44
N LEU A 56 1.69 9.56 -5.72
CA LEU A 56 3.05 9.22 -6.14
C LEU A 56 4.11 10.03 -5.38
N VAL A 57 3.89 11.34 -5.23
CA VAL A 57 4.82 12.26 -4.59
C VAL A 57 4.92 11.96 -3.10
N GLU A 58 3.79 11.68 -2.46
CA GLU A 58 3.75 11.31 -1.05
C GLU A 58 4.50 9.99 -0.78
N ARG A 59 4.25 8.94 -1.57
CA ARG A 59 4.92 7.65 -1.39
C ARG A 59 6.39 7.69 -1.74
N ALA A 60 6.77 8.44 -2.76
CA ALA A 60 8.18 8.71 -3.04
C ALA A 60 8.86 9.40 -1.84
N ARG A 61 8.19 10.37 -1.20
CA ARG A 61 8.72 11.04 0.00
C ARG A 61 8.86 10.06 1.17
N ASP A 62 7.87 9.21 1.41
CA ASP A 62 7.89 8.22 2.49
C ASP A 62 9.02 7.19 2.27
N MET A 63 9.17 6.69 1.04
CA MET A 63 10.25 5.78 0.65
C MET A 63 11.63 6.41 0.86
N LEU A 64 11.81 7.67 0.46
CA LEU A 64 13.09 8.38 0.66
C LEU A 64 13.35 8.70 2.15
N ALA A 65 12.31 8.84 2.97
CA ALA A 65 12.44 9.09 4.39
C ALA A 65 12.94 7.86 5.17
N THR A 66 12.50 6.65 4.79
CA THR A 66 12.90 5.40 5.44
C THR A 66 13.94 4.58 4.66
N GLY A 67 14.30 5.03 3.46
CA GLY A 67 15.25 4.39 2.53
C GLY A 67 16.73 4.38 2.94
N GLY A 68 17.07 4.82 4.15
CA GLY A 68 18.44 4.85 4.65
C GLY A 68 19.21 6.13 4.29
N GLN A 69 20.54 6.01 4.11
CA GLN A 69 21.43 7.19 3.99
C GLN A 69 21.34 7.88 2.63
N ALA A 70 21.35 7.11 1.54
CA ALA A 70 21.32 7.64 0.18
C ALA A 70 20.33 6.87 -0.72
N PRO A 71 19.02 6.86 -0.35
CA PRO A 71 18.03 6.16 -1.16
C PRO A 71 17.84 6.83 -2.51
N THR A 72 17.68 6.00 -3.53
CA THR A 72 17.26 6.40 -4.88
C THR A 72 16.10 5.53 -5.35
N LEU A 73 15.15 6.12 -6.05
CA LEU A 73 14.01 5.42 -6.64
C LEU A 73 13.68 6.01 -8.01
N ILE A 74 12.87 5.29 -8.78
CA ILE A 74 12.32 5.76 -10.04
C ILE A 74 10.82 6.02 -9.83
N ALA A 75 10.40 7.28 -9.89
CA ALA A 75 8.98 7.63 -9.86
C ALA A 75 8.40 7.61 -11.27
N VAL A 76 7.22 7.02 -11.44
CA VAL A 76 6.51 6.89 -12.73
C VAL A 76 5.12 7.49 -12.59
N PRO A 77 4.85 8.66 -13.21
CA PRO A 77 3.52 9.24 -13.25
C PRO A 77 2.53 8.34 -13.99
N CYS A 78 1.36 8.14 -13.40
CA CYS A 78 0.20 7.47 -14.00
C CYS A 78 -0.91 8.48 -14.28
N SER A 79 -1.74 8.18 -15.29
CA SER A 79 -3.01 8.88 -15.46
C SER A 79 -3.97 8.49 -14.35
N GLY A 80 -4.74 9.43 -13.85
CA GLY A 80 -5.76 9.18 -12.83
C GLY A 80 -6.46 10.44 -12.38
N GLU A 81 -7.55 10.26 -11.66
CA GLU A 81 -8.44 11.33 -11.22
C GLU A 81 -9.03 10.98 -9.85
N ALA A 82 -9.45 11.98 -9.09
CA ALA A 82 -10.14 11.74 -7.83
C ALA A 82 -11.55 11.23 -8.10
N ARG A 83 -11.93 10.13 -7.44
CA ARG A 83 -13.22 9.47 -7.64
C ARG A 83 -13.99 9.40 -6.34
N GLY A 84 -15.31 9.51 -6.47
CA GLY A 84 -16.24 9.25 -5.37
C GLY A 84 -16.41 7.75 -5.13
N HIS A 85 -16.90 7.37 -3.96
CA HIS A 85 -17.20 5.98 -3.62
C HIS A 85 -18.59 5.83 -3.01
N PHE A 86 -19.08 4.59 -3.04
CA PHE A 86 -20.17 4.14 -2.17
C PHE A 86 -19.58 3.30 -1.04
N THR A 87 -20.11 3.43 0.18
CA THR A 87 -19.82 2.47 1.25
C THR A 87 -20.53 1.15 0.98
N ALA A 88 -20.11 0.09 1.69
CA ALA A 88 -20.85 -1.16 1.71
C ALA A 88 -22.31 -0.93 2.14
N VAL A 89 -23.21 -1.76 1.60
CA VAL A 89 -24.64 -1.71 1.93
C VAL A 89 -24.85 -2.42 3.26
N VAL A 90 -25.35 -1.69 4.25
CA VAL A 90 -25.67 -2.23 5.58
C VAL A 90 -27.17 -2.50 5.66
N ALA A 91 -27.54 -3.77 5.78
CA ALA A 91 -28.92 -4.19 5.94
C ALA A 91 -29.31 -4.29 7.42
N THR A 92 -30.47 -3.73 7.79
CA THR A 92 -31.00 -3.73 9.16
C THR A 92 -32.53 -3.96 9.20
N GLY A 93 -33.05 -4.33 10.37
CA GLY A 93 -34.48 -4.56 10.60
C GLY A 93 -34.93 -6.02 10.42
N GLY A 94 -36.17 -6.33 10.81
CA GLY A 94 -36.75 -7.68 10.65
C GLY A 94 -35.99 -8.80 11.39
N ASN A 95 -35.87 -9.96 10.75
CA ASN A 95 -35.33 -11.20 11.32
C ASN A 95 -33.79 -11.32 11.24
N GLY A 96 -33.09 -10.33 10.68
CA GLY A 96 -31.64 -10.32 10.53
C GLY A 96 -31.09 -11.10 9.33
N THR A 97 -31.94 -11.66 8.46
CA THR A 97 -31.54 -12.34 7.22
C THR A 97 -32.07 -11.56 6.03
N TYR A 98 -31.17 -11.06 5.18
CA TYR A 98 -31.51 -10.19 4.06
C TYR A 98 -31.05 -10.79 2.74
N PRO A 99 -31.68 -10.44 1.61
CA PRO A 99 -31.11 -10.71 0.29
C PRO A 99 -29.76 -10.00 0.14
N ASP A 100 -28.88 -10.57 -0.67
CA ASP A 100 -27.59 -9.97 -1.00
C ASP A 100 -27.80 -8.78 -1.94
N VAL A 101 -27.81 -7.58 -1.36
CA VAL A 101 -28.09 -6.33 -2.07
C VAL A 101 -26.79 -5.56 -2.23
N THR A 102 -26.46 -5.21 -3.46
CA THR A 102 -25.24 -4.47 -3.80
C THR A 102 -25.56 -3.10 -4.36
N VAL A 103 -24.58 -2.19 -4.37
CA VAL A 103 -24.72 -0.85 -4.95
C VAL A 103 -23.75 -0.70 -6.12
N SER A 104 -24.22 -0.06 -7.18
CA SER A 104 -23.43 0.26 -8.37
C SER A 104 -23.65 1.70 -8.83
N GLY A 105 -22.79 2.18 -9.73
CA GLY A 105 -22.87 3.51 -10.33
C GLY A 105 -21.69 4.40 -9.95
N VAL A 106 -21.85 5.71 -10.16
CA VAL A 106 -20.84 6.72 -9.82
C VAL A 106 -21.52 7.81 -9.00
N PRO A 107 -21.06 8.09 -7.76
CA PRO A 107 -21.63 9.14 -6.93
C PRO A 107 -21.70 10.48 -7.67
N GLN A 108 -22.87 11.11 -7.66
CA GLN A 108 -23.13 12.44 -8.23
C GLN A 108 -23.41 13.49 -7.15
N LYS A 109 -23.62 13.05 -5.91
CA LYS A 109 -23.97 13.90 -4.77
C LYS A 109 -23.47 13.27 -3.47
N ASN A 110 -22.96 14.10 -2.56
CA ASN A 110 -22.72 13.70 -1.17
C ASN A 110 -24.08 13.50 -0.47
N CYS A 111 -24.40 12.27 -0.08
CA CYS A 111 -25.62 11.96 0.65
C CYS A 111 -25.53 10.64 1.41
N ASP A 112 -26.36 10.52 2.44
CA ASP A 112 -26.51 9.29 3.24
C ASP A 112 -27.86 8.68 2.86
N ILE A 113 -27.83 7.51 2.25
CA ILE A 113 -28.98 6.88 1.60
C ILE A 113 -29.57 5.82 2.52
N VAL A 114 -30.88 5.87 2.72
CA VAL A 114 -31.64 4.82 3.40
C VAL A 114 -32.81 4.41 2.53
N VAL A 115 -32.84 3.13 2.13
CA VAL A 115 -33.97 2.51 1.42
C VAL A 115 -34.73 1.64 2.40
N LYS A 116 -35.98 1.99 2.68
CA LYS A 116 -36.83 1.31 3.66
C LYS A 116 -38.01 0.63 2.99
N VAL A 117 -38.23 -0.65 3.28
CA VAL A 117 -39.41 -1.39 2.80
C VAL A 117 -40.65 -0.90 3.56
N GLU A 118 -41.62 -0.39 2.81
CA GLU A 118 -42.91 0.06 3.33
C GLU A 118 -43.96 -1.05 3.26
N SER A 119 -44.07 -1.72 2.10
CA SER A 119 -45.00 -2.86 1.93
C SER A 119 -44.21 -4.08 1.48
N ALA A 120 -44.38 -5.18 2.21
CA ALA A 120 -43.73 -6.46 1.92
C ALA A 120 -44.21 -7.05 0.58
N GLY A 121 -43.36 -7.86 -0.04
CA GLY A 121 -43.67 -8.58 -1.27
C GLY A 121 -42.42 -8.97 -2.05
N GLN A 122 -42.61 -9.64 -3.19
CA GLN A 122 -41.54 -9.89 -4.14
C GLN A 122 -41.06 -8.58 -4.78
N ILE A 123 -39.80 -8.51 -5.22
CA ILE A 123 -39.33 -7.46 -6.13
C ILE A 123 -40.30 -7.32 -7.31
N GLY A 124 -40.63 -6.08 -7.66
CA GLY A 124 -41.67 -5.70 -8.62
C GLY A 124 -43.08 -5.55 -8.02
N MET A 125 -43.30 -6.00 -6.78
CA MET A 125 -44.58 -5.84 -6.05
C MET A 125 -44.43 -5.10 -4.72
N ALA A 126 -43.32 -5.31 -4.01
CA ALA A 126 -43.00 -4.58 -2.78
C ALA A 126 -42.84 -3.09 -3.05
N THR A 127 -43.12 -2.26 -2.04
CA THR A 127 -42.91 -0.81 -2.12
C THR A 127 -41.85 -0.38 -1.12
N VAL A 128 -40.99 0.54 -1.54
CA VAL A 128 -39.92 1.13 -0.72
C VAL A 128 -40.05 2.65 -0.67
N LYS A 129 -39.47 3.24 0.37
CA LYS A 129 -39.25 4.68 0.50
C LYS A 129 -37.76 4.95 0.58
N ILE A 130 -37.33 6.02 -0.07
CA ILE A 130 -35.92 6.42 -0.14
C ILE A 130 -35.72 7.73 0.61
N SER A 131 -34.69 7.77 1.44
CA SER A 131 -34.11 8.96 2.05
C SER A 131 -32.70 9.17 1.51
N GLN A 132 -32.28 10.43 1.36
CA GLN A 132 -30.90 10.84 1.03
C GLN A 132 -30.28 11.73 2.12
N ASP A 133 -30.92 11.78 3.29
CA ASP A 133 -30.53 12.56 4.47
C ASP A 133 -30.44 11.67 5.72
N GLY A 134 -29.97 10.43 5.54
CA GLY A 134 -29.71 9.51 6.67
C GLY A 134 -30.97 9.00 7.37
N GLY A 135 -32.12 9.05 6.69
CA GLY A 135 -33.41 8.61 7.24
C GLY A 135 -34.23 9.70 7.92
N GLU A 136 -33.81 10.97 7.86
CA GLU A 136 -34.59 12.08 8.43
C GLU A 136 -35.89 12.33 7.64
N LYS A 137 -35.82 12.31 6.31
CA LYS A 137 -36.97 12.50 5.42
C LYS A 137 -37.01 11.45 4.34
N PHE A 138 -38.18 10.84 4.21
CA PHE A 138 -38.46 9.85 3.18
C PHE A 138 -39.33 10.46 2.08
N GLY A 139 -38.99 10.13 0.84
CA GLY A 139 -39.83 10.43 -0.32
C GLY A 139 -41.13 9.62 -0.35
N SER A 140 -41.86 9.75 -1.47
CA SER A 140 -43.03 8.92 -1.74
C SER A 140 -42.67 7.45 -1.94
N ALA A 141 -43.61 6.57 -1.63
CA ALA A 141 -43.50 5.15 -1.91
C ALA A 141 -43.33 4.89 -3.42
N LEU A 142 -42.43 3.99 -3.76
CA LEU A 142 -42.20 3.53 -5.14
C LEU A 142 -42.02 2.01 -5.15
N THR A 143 -42.33 1.38 -6.27
CA THR A 143 -42.16 -0.07 -6.44
C THR A 143 -40.68 -0.43 -6.42
N ALA A 144 -40.29 -1.41 -5.61
CA ALA A 144 -38.93 -1.90 -5.57
C ALA A 144 -38.65 -2.75 -6.81
N GLU A 145 -37.89 -2.20 -7.76
CA GLU A 145 -37.43 -2.93 -8.94
C GLU A 145 -36.09 -3.64 -8.66
N GLN A 146 -35.72 -4.60 -9.52
CA GLN A 146 -34.45 -5.32 -9.39
C GLN A 146 -33.25 -4.35 -9.44
N GLN A 147 -33.33 -3.34 -10.30
CA GLN A 147 -32.37 -2.24 -10.37
C GLN A 147 -33.06 -0.96 -9.91
N LEU A 148 -32.90 -0.63 -8.64
CA LEU A 148 -33.51 0.55 -8.05
C LEU A 148 -32.58 1.75 -8.18
N VAL A 149 -32.87 2.62 -9.15
CA VAL A 149 -32.14 3.88 -9.35
C VAL A 149 -32.55 4.90 -8.28
N ILE A 150 -31.57 5.47 -7.60
CA ILE A 150 -31.79 6.56 -6.63
C ILE A 150 -31.50 7.89 -7.33
N GLU A 151 -32.56 8.60 -7.67
CA GLU A 151 -32.46 9.82 -8.48
C GLU A 151 -31.53 10.87 -7.85
N GLY A 152 -30.63 11.42 -8.66
CA GLY A 152 -29.71 12.49 -8.26
C GLY A 152 -28.51 12.07 -7.40
N SER A 153 -28.47 10.85 -6.86
CA SER A 153 -27.28 10.35 -6.15
C SER A 153 -26.26 9.66 -7.06
N GLY A 154 -26.72 9.15 -8.21
CA GLY A 154 -25.92 8.29 -9.11
C GLY A 154 -25.82 6.84 -8.66
N ALA A 155 -26.49 6.47 -7.57
CA ALA A 155 -26.53 5.10 -7.04
C ALA A 155 -27.64 4.28 -7.70
N THR A 156 -27.34 3.03 -8.00
CA THR A 156 -28.32 2.00 -8.36
C THR A 156 -28.17 0.84 -7.39
N LEU A 157 -29.22 0.59 -6.60
CA LEU A 157 -29.29 -0.52 -5.67
C LEU A 157 -29.76 -1.77 -6.43
N LEU A 158 -29.00 -2.85 -6.34
CA LEU A 158 -29.20 -4.08 -7.10
C LEU A 158 -29.71 -5.16 -6.16
N PHE A 159 -30.94 -5.61 -6.41
CA PHE A 159 -31.55 -6.73 -5.70
C PHE A 159 -31.37 -8.03 -6.50
N PRO A 160 -31.26 -9.19 -5.82
CA PRO A 160 -31.33 -10.49 -6.48
C PRO A 160 -32.65 -10.66 -7.23
N GLU A 161 -32.62 -11.47 -8.30
CA GLU A 161 -33.84 -11.90 -8.98
C GLU A 161 -34.76 -12.63 -7.97
N ASP A 162 -36.07 -12.36 -8.06
CA ASP A 162 -37.10 -12.94 -7.18
C ASP A 162 -36.96 -12.67 -5.67
N ALA A 163 -36.14 -11.71 -5.25
CA ALA A 163 -35.98 -11.40 -3.83
C ALA A 163 -37.32 -11.07 -3.16
N GLN A 164 -37.55 -11.65 -1.99
CA GLN A 164 -38.71 -11.39 -1.14
C GLN A 164 -38.33 -10.34 -0.10
N LEU A 165 -39.05 -9.22 -0.06
CA LEU A 165 -38.80 -8.12 0.86
C LEU A 165 -39.82 -8.12 1.99
N GLU A 166 -39.36 -8.02 3.24
CA GLU A 166 -40.24 -7.87 4.39
C GLU A 166 -40.39 -6.41 4.83
N ALA A 167 -41.56 -6.06 5.35
CA ALA A 167 -41.82 -4.72 5.86
C ALA A 167 -40.91 -4.40 7.05
N GLY A 168 -40.31 -3.20 7.04
CA GLY A 168 -39.40 -2.75 8.09
C GLY A 168 -37.92 -3.04 7.84
N TRP A 169 -37.58 -3.84 6.83
CA TRP A 169 -36.19 -3.95 6.36
C TRP A 169 -35.69 -2.62 5.80
N GLN A 170 -34.40 -2.37 6.01
CA GLN A 170 -33.72 -1.15 5.57
C GLN A 170 -32.33 -1.48 5.05
N TRP A 171 -31.94 -0.83 3.95
CA TRP A 171 -30.57 -0.81 3.45
C TRP A 171 -30.04 0.60 3.55
N ALA A 172 -28.92 0.77 4.25
CA ALA A 172 -28.25 2.04 4.43
C ALA A 172 -26.85 1.98 3.79
N PHE A 173 -26.51 3.03 3.06
CA PHE A 173 -25.16 3.20 2.51
C PHE A 173 -24.94 4.68 2.19
N THR A 174 -23.70 5.02 1.93
CA THR A 174 -23.26 6.40 1.83
C THR A 174 -22.65 6.66 0.47
N ALA A 175 -22.99 7.80 -0.14
CA ALA A 175 -22.36 8.28 -1.35
C ALA A 175 -21.45 9.47 -1.02
N ARG A 176 -20.18 9.40 -1.44
CA ARG A 176 -19.21 10.49 -1.30
C ARG A 176 -18.60 10.85 -2.64
N LEU A 177 -18.47 12.16 -2.87
CA LEU A 177 -17.75 12.75 -3.99
C LEU A 177 -16.27 12.94 -3.64
N PRO A 178 -15.40 13.22 -4.64
CA PRO A 178 -14.00 13.55 -4.39
C PRO A 178 -13.78 14.68 -3.38
N ILE A 179 -14.70 15.65 -3.37
CA ILE A 179 -14.80 16.68 -2.35
C ILE A 179 -15.95 16.27 -1.42
N GLY A 180 -15.62 15.84 -0.21
CA GLY A 180 -16.59 15.41 0.78
C GLY A 180 -17.51 16.54 1.26
N PRO A 181 -18.59 16.22 1.99
CA PRO A 181 -19.47 17.23 2.55
C PRO A 181 -18.69 18.13 3.53
N VAL A 182 -19.02 19.42 3.56
CA VAL A 182 -18.50 20.34 4.57
C VAL A 182 -19.32 20.14 5.84
N SER A 183 -18.67 19.67 6.91
CA SER A 183 -19.27 19.56 8.23
C SER A 183 -18.91 20.77 9.08
N ARG A 184 -19.68 21.00 10.15
CA ARG A 184 -19.51 22.11 11.08
C ARG A 184 -19.64 21.61 12.51
N VAL A 185 -18.71 22.01 13.35
CA VAL A 185 -18.75 21.85 14.81
C VAL A 185 -18.71 23.25 15.44
N GLY A 186 -19.73 23.59 16.22
CA GLY A 186 -19.89 24.92 16.80
C GLY A 186 -21.28 25.48 16.54
N ASP A 187 -21.38 26.81 16.46
CA ASP A 187 -22.67 27.51 16.37
C ASP A 187 -23.36 27.29 15.02
N GLU A 188 -24.63 26.88 15.06
CA GLU A 188 -25.40 26.60 13.86
C GLU A 188 -25.77 27.83 13.03
N ALA A 189 -25.68 29.03 13.62
CA ALA A 189 -25.86 30.29 12.91
C ALA A 189 -24.67 30.65 12.00
N SER A 190 -23.50 30.07 12.24
CA SER A 190 -22.29 30.37 11.46
C SER A 190 -22.42 29.80 10.03
N PRO A 191 -22.41 30.61 8.96
CA PRO A 191 -22.65 30.16 7.59
C PRO A 191 -21.73 29.01 7.17
N LEU A 192 -22.23 28.04 6.40
CA LEU A 192 -21.42 26.90 5.95
C LEU A 192 -20.58 27.29 4.71
N PRO A 193 -19.24 27.21 4.76
CA PRO A 193 -18.41 27.36 3.57
C PRO A 193 -18.69 26.27 2.54
N THR A 194 -18.36 26.54 1.29
CA THR A 194 -18.38 25.55 0.21
C THR A 194 -16.95 25.26 -0.25
N VAL A 195 -16.71 24.06 -0.77
CA VAL A 195 -15.42 23.66 -1.33
C VAL A 195 -15.67 23.14 -2.74
N ALA A 196 -14.92 23.66 -3.71
CA ALA A 196 -15.07 23.29 -5.12
C ALA A 196 -13.72 23.33 -5.84
N GLY A 197 -13.59 22.56 -6.92
CA GLY A 197 -12.38 22.48 -7.73
C GLY A 197 -12.13 21.07 -8.25
N THR A 198 -10.90 20.80 -8.65
CA THR A 198 -10.44 19.46 -9.07
C THR A 198 -9.34 19.02 -8.13
N VAL A 199 -9.59 17.94 -7.37
CA VAL A 199 -8.67 17.49 -6.33
C VAL A 199 -7.36 17.00 -6.94
N LEU A 200 -6.25 17.56 -6.49
CA LEU A 200 -4.89 17.16 -6.92
C LEU A 200 -4.18 16.28 -5.88
N ALA A 201 -4.58 16.35 -4.62
CA ALA A 201 -4.05 15.56 -3.52
C ALA A 201 -5.11 15.36 -2.43
N GLY A 202 -5.07 14.21 -1.76
CA GLY A 202 -5.95 13.95 -0.63
C GLY A 202 -5.56 14.80 0.58
N ALA A 203 -6.55 15.25 1.35
CA ALA A 203 -6.33 16.08 2.53
C ALA A 203 -7.55 16.09 3.46
N ASP A 204 -7.30 16.32 4.74
CA ASP A 204 -8.34 16.60 5.74
C ASP A 204 -8.32 18.11 6.04
N ILE A 205 -9.18 18.87 5.38
CA ILE A 205 -9.30 20.31 5.60
C ILE A 205 -9.99 20.57 6.93
N SER A 206 -9.38 21.39 7.78
CA SER A 206 -10.01 21.95 8.98
C SER A 206 -9.84 23.47 9.03
N ILE A 207 -10.94 24.20 9.25
CA ILE A 207 -10.98 25.65 9.30
C ILE A 207 -11.58 26.08 10.62
N GLN A 208 -10.80 26.72 11.47
CA GLN A 208 -11.27 27.26 12.74
C GLN A 208 -11.44 28.77 12.66
N ILE A 209 -12.64 29.28 12.97
CA ILE A 209 -12.88 30.72 13.12
C ILE A 209 -12.28 31.17 14.44
N VAL A 210 -11.26 32.03 14.39
CA VAL A 210 -10.56 32.54 15.57
C VAL A 210 -11.28 33.75 16.14
N LYS A 211 -11.65 34.70 15.27
CA LYS A 211 -12.44 35.88 15.62
C LYS A 211 -13.69 35.92 14.77
N GLY A 212 -14.86 35.99 15.41
CA GLY A 212 -16.13 36.13 14.71
C GLY A 212 -16.24 37.47 13.96
N GLY A 213 -17.06 37.48 12.90
CA GLY A 213 -17.25 38.64 12.02
C GLY A 213 -17.62 38.21 10.61
N GLY A 214 -17.96 39.19 9.75
CA GLY A 214 -18.19 38.93 8.33
C GLY A 214 -16.89 38.75 7.55
N ARG A 215 -17.01 38.66 6.22
CA ARG A 215 -15.88 38.82 5.30
C ARG A 215 -15.15 40.14 5.59
N ASN A 216 -13.83 40.16 5.46
CA ASN A 216 -12.95 41.30 5.79
C ASN A 216 -12.91 41.73 7.27
N GLU A 217 -13.63 41.06 8.18
CA GLU A 217 -13.67 41.39 9.61
C GLU A 217 -13.29 40.22 10.51
N GLY A 218 -13.87 39.04 10.23
CA GLY A 218 -13.61 37.80 10.92
C GLY A 218 -12.24 37.22 10.54
N THR A 219 -11.69 36.37 11.39
CA THR A 219 -10.42 35.70 11.15
C THR A 219 -10.53 34.19 11.31
N TYR A 220 -9.72 33.45 10.56
CA TYR A 220 -9.69 31.99 10.58
C TYR A 220 -8.25 31.46 10.60
N GLN A 221 -8.10 30.21 11.01
CA GLN A 221 -6.92 29.40 10.77
C GLN A 221 -7.32 28.18 9.92
N LEU A 222 -6.40 27.71 9.09
CA LEU A 222 -6.58 26.58 8.19
C LEU A 222 -5.54 25.52 8.50
N SER A 223 -5.98 24.27 8.51
CA SER A 223 -5.19 23.05 8.53
C SER A 223 -5.59 22.19 7.33
N THR A 224 -4.64 21.44 6.79
CA THR A 224 -4.85 20.43 5.73
C THR A 224 -4.59 19.00 6.25
N ASP A 225 -4.48 18.86 7.57
CA ASP A 225 -4.03 17.66 8.26
C ASP A 225 -4.98 17.21 9.39
N GLY A 226 -6.25 17.60 9.27
CA GLY A 226 -7.33 17.22 10.19
C GLY A 226 -7.37 18.05 11.47
N GLY A 227 -6.77 19.25 11.45
CA GLY A 227 -6.74 20.16 12.59
C GLY A 227 -5.56 19.96 13.55
N GLU A 228 -4.50 19.29 13.11
CA GLU A 228 -3.36 19.00 13.98
C GLU A 228 -2.29 20.08 13.93
N ASN A 229 -2.06 20.64 12.74
CA ASN A 229 -1.23 21.81 12.58
C ASN A 229 -2.04 22.92 11.88
N TYR A 230 -2.41 23.93 12.65
CA TYR A 230 -3.02 25.14 12.10
C TYR A 230 -1.96 26.11 11.61
N GLY A 231 -2.18 26.63 10.40
CA GLY A 231 -1.39 27.73 9.86
C GLY A 231 -1.62 29.05 10.59
N LYS A 232 -1.00 30.11 10.06
CA LYS A 232 -1.16 31.48 10.58
C LYS A 232 -2.62 31.94 10.50
N THR A 233 -3.06 32.69 11.51
CA THR A 233 -4.36 33.37 11.48
C THR A 233 -4.43 34.35 10.30
N ARG A 234 -5.52 34.28 9.53
CA ARG A 234 -5.79 35.11 8.35
C ARG A 234 -7.17 35.75 8.48
N THR A 235 -7.37 36.91 7.88
CA THR A 235 -8.71 37.51 7.75
C THR A 235 -9.50 36.76 6.68
N ILE A 236 -10.81 36.56 6.89
CA ILE A 236 -11.70 36.02 5.86
C ILE A 236 -11.65 36.98 4.66
N PRO A 237 -11.27 36.53 3.44
CA PRO A 237 -11.13 37.40 2.28
C PRO A 237 -12.43 38.15 1.95
N VAL A 238 -12.30 39.33 1.34
CA VAL A 238 -13.46 40.16 0.96
C VAL A 238 -14.35 39.48 -0.09
N ASP A 239 -13.74 38.74 -1.02
CA ASP A 239 -14.44 37.91 -2.00
C ASP A 239 -14.88 36.55 -1.42
N GLY A 240 -14.45 36.24 -0.19
CA GLY A 240 -14.69 34.98 0.50
C GLY A 240 -13.91 33.80 -0.06
N ALA A 241 -13.02 33.98 -1.03
CA ALA A 241 -12.34 32.90 -1.72
C ALA A 241 -10.95 32.63 -1.12
N VAL A 242 -10.71 31.38 -0.72
CA VAL A 242 -9.42 30.90 -0.22
C VAL A 242 -8.94 29.76 -1.12
N PRO A 243 -8.07 30.04 -2.12
CA PRO A 243 -7.53 29.02 -2.99
C PRO A 243 -6.50 28.16 -2.26
N LEU A 244 -6.66 26.84 -2.36
CA LEU A 244 -5.72 25.82 -1.88
C LEU A 244 -5.09 25.17 -3.11
N ALA A 245 -4.18 25.91 -3.76
CA ALA A 245 -3.61 25.52 -5.06
C ALA A 245 -2.95 24.14 -5.04
N ASP A 246 -2.25 23.80 -3.95
CA ASP A 246 -1.60 22.49 -3.78
C ASP A 246 -2.59 21.33 -3.63
N LEU A 247 -3.86 21.61 -3.33
CA LEU A 247 -4.94 20.62 -3.28
C LEU A 247 -5.87 20.69 -4.51
N GLY A 248 -5.75 21.74 -5.33
CA GLY A 248 -6.60 21.98 -6.50
C GLY A 248 -8.03 22.46 -6.21
N VAL A 249 -8.31 22.83 -4.96
CA VAL A 249 -9.64 23.28 -4.51
C VAL A 249 -9.63 24.72 -4.01
N THR A 250 -10.82 25.32 -3.96
CA THR A 250 -11.05 26.64 -3.36
C THR A 250 -12.15 26.54 -2.32
N VAL A 251 -11.87 27.03 -1.12
CA VAL A 251 -12.87 27.23 -0.08
C VAL A 251 -13.53 28.58 -0.30
N THR A 252 -14.87 28.60 -0.37
CA THR A 252 -15.65 29.83 -0.51
C THR A 252 -16.51 30.04 0.72
N PHE A 253 -16.20 31.08 1.48
CA PHE A 253 -16.99 31.60 2.59
C PHE A 253 -18.16 32.42 2.04
N PRO A 254 -19.43 31.99 2.06
CA PRO A 254 -20.56 32.83 1.64
C PRO A 254 -20.64 34.14 2.45
N GLU A 255 -21.44 35.10 1.99
CA GLU A 255 -21.72 36.28 2.81
C GLU A 255 -22.50 35.87 4.07
N GLY A 256 -22.11 36.43 5.22
CA GLY A 256 -22.76 36.18 6.50
C GLY A 256 -21.83 36.44 7.68
N ALA A 257 -22.34 36.29 8.90
CA ALA A 257 -21.59 36.52 10.12
C ALA A 257 -21.05 35.19 10.69
N TYR A 258 -19.74 35.04 10.70
CA TYR A 258 -19.09 33.85 11.23
C TYR A 258 -18.92 33.93 12.73
N VAL A 259 -19.18 32.84 13.44
CA VAL A 259 -19.11 32.78 14.90
C VAL A 259 -17.75 32.24 15.34
N GLY A 260 -17.07 32.97 16.23
CA GLY A 260 -15.77 32.56 16.79
C GLY A 260 -15.85 31.22 17.51
N GLY A 261 -14.84 30.38 17.32
CA GLY A 261 -14.77 29.01 17.84
C GLY A 261 -15.43 27.95 16.95
N THR A 262 -16.15 28.34 15.89
CA THR A 262 -16.71 27.39 14.92
C THR A 262 -15.60 26.76 14.10
N THR A 263 -15.64 25.44 13.96
CA THR A 263 -14.73 24.66 13.11
C THR A 263 -15.50 24.02 11.96
N TYR A 264 -14.97 24.15 10.75
CA TYR A 264 -15.49 23.47 9.56
C TYR A 264 -14.50 22.41 9.10
N ALA A 265 -14.99 21.26 8.65
CA ALA A 265 -14.15 20.19 8.13
C ALA A 265 -14.64 19.69 6.77
N CYS A 266 -13.71 19.24 5.92
CA CYS A 266 -13.99 18.66 4.62
C CYS A 266 -12.85 17.70 4.24
N ASN A 267 -13.18 16.46 3.89
CA ASN A 267 -12.22 15.49 3.39
C ASN A 267 -12.12 15.57 1.86
N LEU A 268 -10.89 15.49 1.35
CA LEU A 268 -10.60 15.36 -0.07
C LEU A 268 -10.04 13.97 -0.34
N LEU A 269 -10.65 13.27 -1.30
CA LEU A 269 -10.16 11.98 -1.78
C LEU A 269 -9.01 12.19 -2.77
N ALA A 270 -7.91 11.48 -2.58
CA ALA A 270 -6.76 11.57 -3.45
C ALA A 270 -7.10 11.06 -4.87
N PRO A 271 -6.40 11.53 -5.92
CA PRO A 271 -6.58 10.99 -7.25
C PRO A 271 -6.05 9.55 -7.37
N GLU A 272 -6.79 8.71 -8.07
CA GLU A 272 -6.53 7.27 -8.18
C GLU A 272 -6.34 6.90 -9.66
N ALA A 273 -5.41 5.98 -9.93
CA ALA A 273 -5.17 5.42 -11.26
C ALA A 273 -5.88 4.07 -11.37
N SER A 274 -6.43 3.76 -12.55
CA SER A 274 -6.86 2.39 -12.82
C SER A 274 -5.64 1.47 -12.97
N ILE A 275 -5.79 0.18 -12.68
CA ILE A 275 -4.70 -0.78 -12.92
C ILE A 275 -4.26 -0.86 -14.38
N VAL A 276 -5.19 -0.63 -15.32
CA VAL A 276 -4.86 -0.56 -16.75
C VAL A 276 -3.91 0.60 -17.03
N ASP A 277 -4.19 1.78 -16.47
CA ASP A 277 -3.33 2.96 -16.61
C ASP A 277 -1.98 2.77 -15.91
N VAL A 278 -1.96 2.12 -14.74
CA VAL A 278 -0.71 1.78 -14.03
C VAL A 278 0.15 0.85 -14.86
N MET A 279 -0.42 -0.24 -15.39
CA MET A 279 0.32 -1.22 -16.19
C MET A 279 0.86 -0.60 -17.48
N ALA A 280 0.05 0.23 -18.16
CA ALA A 280 0.48 0.96 -19.35
C ALA A 280 1.62 1.96 -19.04
N ALA A 281 1.53 2.71 -17.95
CA ALA A 281 2.59 3.64 -17.54
C ALA A 281 3.90 2.92 -17.18
N LEU A 282 3.82 1.70 -16.67
CA LEU A 282 4.97 0.90 -16.27
C LEU A 282 5.71 0.23 -17.44
N GLU A 283 5.11 0.08 -18.63
CA GLU A 283 5.72 -0.63 -19.76
C GLU A 283 7.10 -0.08 -20.13
N GLY A 284 7.21 1.23 -20.37
CA GLY A 284 8.46 1.89 -20.75
C GLY A 284 9.55 1.79 -19.67
N PRO A 285 9.28 2.20 -18.41
CA PRO A 285 10.22 2.08 -17.32
C PRO A 285 10.67 0.64 -17.06
N LEU A 286 9.75 -0.33 -17.05
CA LEU A 286 10.11 -1.73 -16.84
C LEU A 286 10.84 -2.33 -18.05
N ALA A 287 10.68 -1.81 -19.27
CA ALA A 287 11.54 -2.21 -20.38
C ALA A 287 12.99 -1.75 -20.17
N LEU A 288 13.20 -0.57 -19.59
CA LEU A 288 14.52 0.07 -19.45
C LEU A 288 15.29 -0.34 -18.17
N TYR A 289 14.60 -0.48 -17.05
CA TYR A 289 15.23 -0.62 -15.73
C TYR A 289 14.93 -1.98 -15.11
N ASP A 290 15.97 -2.78 -14.84
CA ASP A 290 15.82 -3.97 -13.99
C ASP A 290 15.83 -3.53 -12.53
N ILE A 291 14.79 -3.92 -11.79
CA ILE A 291 14.47 -3.37 -10.47
C ILE A 291 14.06 -4.48 -9.50
N GLU A 292 14.31 -4.27 -8.20
CA GLU A 292 13.95 -5.24 -7.17
C GLU A 292 12.43 -5.33 -7.00
N PHE A 293 11.75 -4.17 -6.84
CA PHE A 293 10.30 -4.13 -6.67
C PHE A 293 9.63 -2.86 -7.23
N VAL A 294 8.33 -2.97 -7.48
CA VAL A 294 7.44 -1.86 -7.83
C VAL A 294 6.46 -1.60 -6.70
N LEU A 295 6.34 -0.36 -6.22
CA LEU A 295 5.21 0.08 -5.38
C LEU A 295 4.16 0.76 -6.26
N VAL A 296 2.93 0.29 -6.20
CA VAL A 296 1.77 0.99 -6.78
C VAL A 296 1.17 1.88 -5.70
N ALA A 297 1.27 3.21 -5.89
CA ALA A 297 0.82 4.23 -4.97
C ALA A 297 -0.64 4.60 -5.24
N GLY A 298 -1.52 4.25 -4.30
CA GLY A 298 -2.97 4.40 -4.40
C GLY A 298 -3.68 3.17 -3.86
N PRO A 299 -4.99 3.27 -3.57
CA PRO A 299 -5.77 2.13 -3.14
C PRO A 299 -5.85 1.09 -4.25
N THR A 300 -5.74 -0.18 -3.85
CA THR A 300 -5.84 -1.34 -4.74
C THR A 300 -6.69 -2.43 -4.12
N ASP A 301 -7.23 -3.29 -4.97
CA ASP A 301 -8.10 -4.41 -4.64
C ASP A 301 -7.59 -5.74 -5.25
N SER A 302 -8.36 -6.81 -5.07
CA SER A 302 -8.03 -8.15 -5.56
C SER A 302 -7.78 -8.23 -7.08
N VAL A 303 -8.48 -7.41 -7.89
CA VAL A 303 -8.29 -7.36 -9.35
C VAL A 303 -6.93 -6.77 -9.67
N ASP A 304 -6.56 -5.70 -8.97
CA ASP A 304 -5.27 -5.05 -9.13
C ASP A 304 -4.13 -5.99 -8.75
N TRP A 305 -4.27 -6.72 -7.63
CA TRP A 305 -3.26 -7.66 -7.16
C TRP A 305 -3.04 -8.82 -8.13
N ALA A 306 -4.12 -9.33 -8.74
CA ALA A 306 -4.03 -10.36 -9.77
C ALA A 306 -3.27 -9.86 -11.02
N ALA A 307 -3.52 -8.61 -11.45
CA ALA A 307 -2.80 -8.00 -12.57
C ALA A 307 -1.31 -7.80 -12.25
N MET A 308 -0.98 -7.38 -11.02
CA MET A 308 0.40 -7.26 -10.56
C MET A 308 1.13 -8.61 -10.55
N GLN A 309 0.47 -9.66 -10.08
CA GLN A 309 1.00 -11.02 -10.13
C GLN A 309 1.29 -11.46 -11.58
N ALA A 310 0.34 -11.24 -12.50
CA ALA A 310 0.53 -11.56 -13.91
C ALA A 310 1.72 -10.80 -14.52
N LYS A 311 1.87 -9.50 -14.18
CA LYS A 311 3.01 -8.70 -14.66
C LYS A 311 4.34 -9.17 -14.09
N ALA A 312 4.38 -9.57 -12.82
CA ALA A 312 5.56 -10.14 -12.20
C ALA A 312 5.97 -11.47 -12.88
N GLU A 313 5.00 -12.30 -13.25
CA GLU A 313 5.24 -13.56 -13.99
C GLU A 313 5.72 -13.33 -15.42
N GLU A 314 5.19 -12.33 -16.12
CA GLU A 314 5.69 -11.89 -17.42
C GLU A 314 7.18 -11.53 -17.31
N LEU A 315 7.55 -10.69 -16.34
CA LEU A 315 8.93 -10.26 -16.13
C LEU A 315 9.85 -11.40 -15.67
N TRP A 316 9.34 -12.34 -14.88
CA TRP A 316 10.04 -13.58 -14.54
C TRP A 316 10.41 -14.37 -15.81
N ASN A 317 9.48 -14.52 -16.75
CA ASN A 317 9.70 -15.19 -18.03
C ASN A 317 10.68 -14.44 -18.94
N LEU A 318 10.80 -13.12 -18.77
CA LEU A 318 11.83 -12.28 -19.40
C LEU A 318 13.16 -12.28 -18.63
N HIS A 319 13.27 -13.11 -17.58
CA HIS A 319 14.44 -13.23 -16.71
C HIS A 319 14.80 -11.97 -15.92
N ARG A 320 13.81 -11.16 -15.60
CA ARG A 320 13.94 -9.91 -14.84
C ARG A 320 13.03 -9.96 -13.61
N PRO A 321 13.29 -10.88 -12.67
CA PRO A 321 12.33 -11.19 -11.62
C PRO A 321 12.11 -10.00 -10.68
N THR A 322 10.90 -9.47 -10.66
CA THR A 322 10.49 -8.37 -9.76
C THR A 322 9.22 -8.75 -9.01
N TYR A 323 8.92 -8.03 -7.93
CA TYR A 323 7.68 -8.20 -7.17
C TYR A 323 7.00 -6.85 -6.95
N PHE A 324 5.70 -6.90 -6.66
CA PHE A 324 4.88 -5.72 -6.46
C PHE A 324 4.53 -5.53 -4.99
N LYS A 325 4.44 -4.26 -4.60
CA LYS A 325 3.88 -3.79 -3.34
C LYS A 325 2.65 -2.96 -3.68
N ALA A 326 1.59 -3.17 -2.91
CA ALA A 326 0.29 -2.57 -3.11
C ALA A 326 -0.23 -1.96 -1.80
N GLU A 327 -0.99 -0.88 -1.90
CA GLU A 327 -1.69 -0.25 -0.78
C GLU A 327 -3.16 -0.59 -0.86
N THR A 328 -3.84 -0.74 0.27
CA THR A 328 -5.31 -0.82 0.28
C THR A 328 -5.90 0.56 0.48
N ARG A 329 -7.20 0.71 0.16
CA ARG A 329 -7.96 1.88 0.63
C ARG A 329 -7.92 1.99 2.16
N LEU A 330 -8.19 3.19 2.63
CA LEU A 330 -8.47 3.45 4.04
C LEU A 330 -9.92 3.03 4.35
N PRO A 331 -10.28 2.80 5.63
CA PRO A 331 -11.68 2.63 6.01
C PRO A 331 -12.52 3.82 5.56
N TYR A 332 -13.67 3.54 4.97
CA TYR A 332 -14.64 4.55 4.55
C TYR A 332 -15.46 5.09 5.73
N ASP A 333 -16.30 6.09 5.45
CA ASP A 333 -17.28 6.56 6.42
C ASP A 333 -18.16 5.41 6.89
N ASN A 334 -18.47 5.39 8.20
CA ASN A 334 -19.31 4.37 8.84
C ASN A 334 -18.77 2.94 8.80
N GLU A 335 -17.52 2.71 8.37
CA GLU A 335 -16.82 1.44 8.58
C GLU A 335 -15.98 1.51 9.85
N ASP A 336 -16.16 0.53 10.74
CA ASP A 336 -15.23 0.31 11.84
C ASP A 336 -14.03 -0.56 11.41
N LEU A 337 -13.11 -0.83 12.34
CA LEU A 337 -11.95 -1.68 12.03
C LEU A 337 -12.32 -3.15 11.72
N ASN A 338 -13.43 -3.65 12.26
CA ASN A 338 -13.91 -5.00 11.97
C ASN A 338 -14.51 -5.06 10.56
N ASP A 339 -15.31 -4.07 10.17
CA ASP A 339 -15.87 -3.95 8.82
C ASP A 339 -14.74 -3.88 7.78
N PHE A 340 -13.73 -3.04 8.04
CA PHE A 340 -12.55 -2.92 7.19
C PHE A 340 -11.76 -4.24 7.10
N THR A 341 -11.62 -4.95 8.22
CA THR A 341 -10.94 -6.25 8.27
C THR A 341 -11.72 -7.33 7.52
N ALA A 342 -13.04 -7.32 7.62
CA ALA A 342 -13.93 -8.23 6.91
C ALA A 342 -13.84 -8.01 5.40
N TRP A 343 -13.85 -6.74 4.95
CA TRP A 343 -13.64 -6.40 3.54
C TRP A 343 -12.28 -6.93 3.03
N LEU A 344 -11.18 -6.65 3.75
CA LEU A 344 -9.86 -7.15 3.39
C LEU A 344 -9.78 -8.67 3.32
N SER A 345 -10.45 -9.36 4.25
CA SER A 345 -10.50 -10.82 4.27
C SER A 345 -11.24 -11.36 3.04
N ALA A 346 -12.32 -10.70 2.62
CA ALA A 346 -13.05 -11.06 1.41
C ALA A 346 -12.21 -10.83 0.15
N GLU A 347 -11.54 -9.68 0.02
CA GLU A 347 -10.63 -9.40 -1.11
C GLU A 347 -9.51 -10.44 -1.23
N LYS A 348 -9.01 -10.94 -0.08
CA LYS A 348 -7.91 -11.92 -0.08
C LYS A 348 -8.35 -13.34 -0.41
N GLN A 349 -9.63 -13.69 -0.21
CA GLN A 349 -10.12 -15.06 -0.12
C GLN A 349 -9.70 -15.94 -1.32
N ASP A 350 -9.74 -15.39 -2.53
CA ASP A 350 -9.49 -16.12 -3.78
C ASP A 350 -8.22 -15.66 -4.52
N ILE A 351 -7.31 -14.98 -3.83
CA ILE A 351 -6.06 -14.47 -4.42
C ILE A 351 -4.85 -15.28 -3.95
N ALA A 352 -4.12 -15.87 -4.89
CA ALA A 352 -2.81 -16.49 -4.67
C ALA A 352 -1.75 -15.76 -5.50
N ALA A 353 -1.02 -14.83 -4.89
CA ALA A 353 -0.06 -13.96 -5.58
C ALA A 353 1.30 -13.93 -4.87
N ARG A 354 2.17 -14.87 -5.26
CA ARG A 354 3.49 -15.07 -4.61
C ARG A 354 4.48 -13.92 -4.80
N PHE A 355 4.26 -13.05 -5.78
CA PHE A 355 5.10 -11.89 -6.06
C PHE A 355 4.39 -10.57 -5.78
N VAL A 356 3.35 -10.59 -4.93
CA VAL A 356 2.61 -9.39 -4.51
C VAL A 356 2.58 -9.33 -2.99
N GLN A 357 2.88 -8.15 -2.44
CA GLN A 357 2.66 -7.80 -1.05
C GLN A 357 1.61 -6.71 -0.95
N VAL A 358 0.70 -6.83 0.00
CA VAL A 358 -0.35 -5.85 0.22
C VAL A 358 -0.25 -5.28 1.63
N CYS A 359 -0.19 -3.97 1.73
CA CYS A 359 -0.09 -3.22 2.97
C CYS A 359 -1.44 -2.54 3.28
N PRO A 360 -2.27 -3.10 4.18
CA PRO A 360 -3.43 -2.42 4.72
C PRO A 360 -3.09 -1.48 5.89
N GLN A 361 -1.84 -1.48 6.36
CA GLN A 361 -1.43 -0.60 7.44
C GLN A 361 -1.62 0.86 7.03
N TYR A 362 -2.50 1.56 7.72
CA TYR A 362 -2.63 3.01 7.65
C TYR A 362 -2.42 3.62 9.02
N GLY A 363 -2.34 4.94 9.08
CA GLY A 363 -2.24 5.67 10.33
C GLY A 363 -2.00 7.15 10.09
N ARG A 364 -1.67 7.87 11.15
CA ARG A 364 -1.16 9.24 11.01
C ARG A 364 0.34 9.15 10.69
N ILE A 365 0.75 9.70 9.56
CA ILE A 365 2.15 9.68 9.13
C ILE A 365 2.69 11.09 9.06
N THR A 366 3.70 11.37 9.88
CA THR A 366 4.43 12.64 9.87
C THR A 366 5.52 12.63 8.80
N GLY A 367 5.38 13.50 7.81
CA GLY A 367 6.37 13.73 6.76
C GLY A 367 7.62 14.45 7.28
N SER A 368 8.68 14.48 6.48
CA SER A 368 9.92 15.22 6.79
C SER A 368 9.73 16.74 6.80
N ASP A 369 8.63 17.24 6.23
CA ASP A 369 8.17 18.62 6.28
C ASP A 369 7.34 18.94 7.53
N GLY A 370 7.12 17.96 8.41
CA GLY A 370 6.34 18.09 9.64
C GLY A 370 4.82 18.00 9.46
N VAL A 371 4.34 17.82 8.22
CA VAL A 371 2.91 17.64 7.93
C VAL A 371 2.49 16.22 8.31
N THR A 372 1.39 16.07 9.06
CA THR A 372 0.92 14.78 9.56
C THR A 372 -0.41 14.39 8.91
N GLY A 373 -0.39 13.55 7.87
CA GLY A 373 -1.62 13.12 7.18
C GLY A 373 -2.07 11.72 7.61
N ARG A 374 -3.40 11.46 7.58
CA ARG A 374 -3.92 10.09 7.63
C ARG A 374 -3.72 9.44 6.26
N ARG A 375 -2.88 8.40 6.17
CA ARG A 375 -2.54 7.73 4.90
C ARG A 375 -2.01 6.32 5.11
N ASN A 376 -1.91 5.56 4.02
CA ASN A 376 -1.34 4.22 4.01
C ASN A 376 0.19 4.26 4.21
N ALA A 377 0.74 3.27 4.90
CA ALA A 377 2.15 3.20 5.29
C ALA A 377 3.03 2.37 4.33
N ALA A 378 2.51 1.91 3.20
CA ALA A 378 3.27 1.13 2.21
C ALA A 378 4.54 1.85 1.72
N GLY A 379 4.50 3.17 1.53
CA GLY A 379 5.69 3.96 1.19
C GLY A 379 6.80 3.87 2.24
N LEU A 380 6.44 3.93 3.53
CA LEU A 380 7.40 3.77 4.62
C LEU A 380 7.99 2.36 4.64
N GLN A 381 7.19 1.34 4.31
CA GLN A 381 7.67 -0.04 4.24
C GLN A 381 8.56 -0.29 3.03
N ALA A 382 8.22 0.26 1.88
CA ALA A 382 9.04 0.18 0.68
C ALA A 382 10.41 0.83 0.91
N GLY A 383 10.47 2.01 1.54
CA GLY A 383 11.75 2.59 1.94
C GLY A 383 12.51 1.73 2.95
N ARG A 384 11.81 1.09 3.89
CA ARG A 384 12.44 0.12 4.82
C ARG A 384 13.11 -1.04 4.06
N SER A 385 12.46 -1.61 3.04
CA SER A 385 13.04 -2.64 2.18
C SER A 385 14.29 -2.14 1.44
N MET A 386 14.28 -0.90 0.94
CA MET A 386 15.45 -0.28 0.29
C MET A 386 16.65 -0.11 1.23
N SER A 387 16.39 0.06 2.53
CA SER A 387 17.43 0.33 3.53
C SER A 387 18.14 -0.91 4.09
N ILE A 388 17.64 -2.12 3.78
CA ILE A 388 18.11 -3.37 4.38
C ILE A 388 18.58 -4.38 3.31
N PRO A 389 19.54 -5.25 3.64
CA PRO A 389 19.98 -6.30 2.73
C PRO A 389 18.89 -7.37 2.54
N VAL A 390 18.96 -8.10 1.42
CA VAL A 390 17.86 -8.92 0.86
C VAL A 390 17.31 -9.99 1.80
N GLN A 391 18.16 -10.61 2.60
CA GLN A 391 17.82 -11.68 3.53
C GLN A 391 17.17 -11.20 4.82
N ARG A 392 17.18 -9.87 5.07
CA ARG A 392 16.73 -9.33 6.34
C ARG A 392 15.23 -9.08 6.31
N ALA A 393 14.52 -9.65 7.29
CA ALA A 393 13.11 -9.31 7.52
C ALA A 393 12.94 -7.83 7.86
N THR A 394 11.96 -7.16 7.24
CA THR A 394 11.75 -5.72 7.45
C THR A 394 11.32 -5.39 8.89
N GLY A 395 10.60 -6.34 9.53
CA GLY A 395 10.14 -6.32 10.92
C GLY A 395 11.19 -6.62 11.99
N ARG A 396 12.48 -6.66 11.64
CA ARG A 396 13.55 -6.88 12.62
C ARG A 396 13.58 -5.77 13.68
N VAL A 397 13.12 -6.06 14.89
CA VAL A 397 13.03 -5.13 16.03
C VAL A 397 14.34 -4.37 16.31
N ARG A 398 15.49 -5.04 16.19
CA ARG A 398 16.82 -4.44 16.43
C ARG A 398 17.12 -3.24 15.52
N ASP A 399 16.48 -3.17 14.37
CA ASP A 399 16.75 -2.11 13.41
C ASP A 399 15.88 -0.86 13.65
N GLY A 400 15.06 -0.85 14.70
CA GLY A 400 14.29 0.31 15.13
C GLY A 400 12.81 0.25 14.77
N ASN A 401 12.05 1.19 15.35
CA ASN A 401 10.63 1.37 15.12
C ASN A 401 10.36 2.21 13.85
N ILE A 402 9.09 2.34 13.50
CA ILE A 402 8.58 3.19 12.42
C ILE A 402 8.29 4.57 13.02
N SER A 403 9.31 5.40 13.15
CA SER A 403 9.22 6.69 13.87
C SER A 403 8.17 7.66 13.34
N GLN A 404 7.81 7.54 12.05
CA GLN A 404 6.87 8.41 11.36
C GLN A 404 5.40 7.99 11.54
N LEU A 405 5.14 6.75 11.99
CA LEU A 405 3.80 6.15 11.96
C LEU A 405 3.18 6.10 13.36
N SER A 406 2.02 6.74 13.51
CA SER A 406 1.10 6.49 14.62
C SER A 406 -0.03 5.57 14.16
N LEU A 407 -0.22 4.45 14.86
CA LEU A 407 -1.25 3.47 14.53
C LEU A 407 -2.65 3.99 14.90
N PRO A 408 -3.70 3.58 14.17
CA PRO A 408 -5.09 3.87 14.54
C PRO A 408 -5.44 3.26 15.90
N ASP A 409 -6.36 3.89 16.61
CA ASP A 409 -6.92 3.34 17.84
C ASP A 409 -7.63 2.01 17.55
N GLY A 410 -7.43 1.01 18.42
CA GLY A 410 -8.00 -0.32 18.26
C GLY A 410 -7.28 -1.24 17.25
N TRP A 411 -6.25 -0.75 16.53
CA TRP A 411 -5.54 -1.54 15.51
C TRP A 411 -4.98 -2.88 16.03
N GLU A 412 -4.46 -2.90 17.27
CA GLU A 412 -3.88 -4.10 17.89
C GLU A 412 -4.87 -5.26 18.02
N ALA A 413 -6.18 -5.00 18.00
CA ALA A 413 -7.22 -6.03 18.06
C ALA A 413 -7.43 -6.76 16.72
N VAL A 414 -7.26 -6.06 15.60
CA VAL A 414 -7.50 -6.60 14.24
C VAL A 414 -6.21 -7.02 13.53
N GLN A 415 -5.07 -6.47 13.95
CA GLN A 415 -3.77 -6.72 13.33
C GLN A 415 -3.41 -8.21 13.20
N PRO A 416 -3.63 -9.09 14.20
CA PRO A 416 -3.28 -10.51 14.08
C PRO A 416 -4.07 -11.21 12.96
N VAL A 417 -5.35 -10.87 12.79
CA VAL A 417 -6.22 -11.43 11.74
C VAL A 417 -5.70 -11.06 10.36
N LEU A 418 -5.32 -9.79 10.17
CA LEU A 418 -4.75 -9.31 8.91
C LEU A 418 -3.38 -9.94 8.61
N GLU A 419 -2.51 -10.08 9.63
CA GLU A 419 -1.20 -10.71 9.46
C GLU A 419 -1.33 -12.22 9.14
N GLU A 420 -2.29 -12.91 9.76
CA GLU A 420 -2.61 -14.31 9.46
C GLU A 420 -3.15 -14.48 8.03
N ALA A 421 -3.95 -13.52 7.54
CA ALA A 421 -4.43 -13.49 6.16
C ALA A 421 -3.33 -13.20 5.11
N GLY A 422 -2.11 -12.85 5.54
CA GLY A 422 -0.98 -12.60 4.63
C GLY A 422 -0.70 -11.14 4.33
N PHE A 423 -1.35 -10.21 5.03
CA PHE A 423 -1.11 -8.79 4.86
C PHE A 423 0.12 -8.29 5.62
N LEU A 424 0.78 -7.29 5.03
CA LEU A 424 1.87 -6.55 5.66
C LEU A 424 1.29 -5.52 6.65
N THR A 425 1.52 -5.75 7.94
CA THR A 425 0.98 -4.91 9.01
C THR A 425 2.10 -4.37 9.90
N ALA A 426 1.79 -3.36 10.71
CA ALA A 426 2.62 -2.93 11.83
C ALA A 426 1.97 -3.31 13.15
N LYS A 427 2.79 -3.63 14.15
CA LYS A 427 2.37 -4.05 15.49
C LYS A 427 3.14 -3.29 16.57
N LYS A 428 2.66 -3.37 17.81
CA LYS A 428 3.39 -2.90 18.99
C LYS A 428 3.91 -4.07 19.80
N TYR A 429 4.99 -3.84 20.54
CA TYR A 429 5.52 -4.79 21.51
C TYR A 429 5.37 -4.21 22.91
N ALA A 430 4.79 -4.98 23.82
CA ALA A 430 4.73 -4.59 25.22
C ALA A 430 6.15 -4.34 25.76
N GLY A 431 6.39 -3.13 26.29
CA GLY A 431 7.70 -2.72 26.80
C GLY A 431 8.63 -2.06 25.79
N LEU A 432 8.20 -1.84 24.54
CA LEU A 432 8.91 -1.02 23.55
C LEU A 432 8.01 0.11 23.05
N ASP A 433 8.63 1.25 22.72
CA ASP A 433 7.91 2.43 22.24
C ASP A 433 7.80 2.44 20.70
N GLY A 434 6.62 2.83 20.21
CA GLY A 434 6.32 3.01 18.80
C GLY A 434 5.86 1.74 18.07
N ALA A 435 5.59 1.89 16.77
CA ALA A 435 5.15 0.81 15.89
C ALA A 435 6.33 0.10 15.23
N TYR A 436 6.23 -1.21 15.03
CA TYR A 436 7.23 -2.02 14.34
C TYR A 436 6.57 -2.77 13.20
N TRP A 437 7.28 -2.95 12.08
CA TRP A 437 6.78 -3.81 11.01
C TRP A 437 6.61 -5.24 11.52
N GLY A 438 5.52 -5.87 11.10
CA GLY A 438 5.30 -7.29 11.30
C GLY A 438 5.98 -8.15 10.24
N ASP A 439 5.44 -9.34 10.05
CA ASP A 439 5.91 -10.24 9.01
C ASP A 439 5.65 -9.62 7.63
N SER A 440 6.67 -9.63 6.80
CA SER A 440 6.60 -9.11 5.44
C SER A 440 6.05 -10.17 4.51
N ARG A 441 4.75 -10.49 4.68
CA ARG A 441 4.11 -11.55 3.92
C ARG A 441 3.83 -11.12 2.48
N THR A 442 3.91 -12.09 1.56
CA THR A 442 3.31 -12.03 0.23
C THR A 442 1.93 -12.65 0.28
N LEU A 443 1.12 -12.44 -0.76
CA LEU A 443 -0.16 -13.12 -0.91
C LEU A 443 -0.02 -14.58 -1.40
N ALA A 444 1.15 -15.20 -1.24
CA ALA A 444 1.34 -16.61 -1.55
C ALA A 444 0.49 -17.51 -0.63
N ASP A 445 0.15 -18.69 -1.14
CA ASP A 445 -0.47 -19.75 -0.34
C ASP A 445 0.42 -20.17 0.83
N ASP A 446 -0.18 -20.69 1.89
CA ASP A 446 0.53 -21.06 3.12
C ASP A 446 1.55 -22.19 2.96
N THR A 447 1.43 -22.97 1.88
CA THR A 447 2.37 -24.03 1.50
C THR A 447 3.53 -23.55 0.63
N SER A 448 3.51 -22.28 0.19
CA SER A 448 4.56 -21.71 -0.66
C SER A 448 5.82 -21.37 0.12
N ASP A 449 6.98 -21.61 -0.48
CA ASP A 449 8.26 -21.13 0.06
C ASP A 449 8.40 -19.61 -0.05
N TYR A 450 7.63 -18.97 -0.94
CA TYR A 450 7.72 -17.54 -1.25
C TYR A 450 6.78 -16.66 -0.40
N ARG A 451 6.38 -17.14 0.78
CA ARG A 451 5.48 -16.43 1.70
C ARG A 451 6.04 -15.14 2.28
N TYR A 452 7.37 -14.95 2.24
CA TYR A 452 8.04 -13.85 2.90
C TYR A 452 8.92 -13.04 1.94
N GLU A 453 8.93 -11.73 2.14
CA GLU A 453 9.68 -10.77 1.34
C GLU A 453 11.18 -11.09 1.29
N GLU A 454 11.79 -11.36 2.44
CA GLU A 454 13.21 -11.67 2.52
C GLU A 454 13.60 -12.90 1.69
N VAL A 455 12.68 -13.86 1.52
CA VAL A 455 12.90 -15.04 0.69
C VAL A 455 12.86 -14.66 -0.78
N ILE A 456 11.82 -13.96 -1.24
CA ILE A 456 11.72 -13.55 -2.66
C ILE A 456 12.90 -12.66 -3.05
N ARG A 457 13.31 -11.72 -2.20
CA ARG A 457 14.44 -10.81 -2.45
C ARG A 457 15.74 -11.59 -2.59
N THR A 458 15.99 -12.54 -1.67
CA THR A 458 17.19 -13.39 -1.70
C THR A 458 17.21 -14.29 -2.94
N VAL A 459 16.09 -14.95 -3.26
CA VAL A 459 15.99 -15.85 -4.41
C VAL A 459 16.15 -15.06 -5.72
N PHE A 460 15.50 -13.91 -5.85
CA PHE A 460 15.56 -13.10 -7.07
C PHE A 460 16.97 -12.58 -7.34
N LYS A 461 17.69 -12.16 -6.28
CA LYS A 461 19.11 -11.81 -6.38
C LYS A 461 19.95 -13.01 -6.83
N ALA A 462 19.75 -14.19 -6.25
CA ALA A 462 20.46 -15.40 -6.61
C ALA A 462 20.20 -15.82 -8.07
N VAL A 463 18.95 -15.76 -8.52
CA VAL A 463 18.55 -16.05 -9.91
C VAL A 463 19.26 -15.12 -10.89
N ARG A 464 19.30 -13.81 -10.61
CA ARG A 464 20.03 -12.84 -11.45
C ARG A 464 21.51 -13.18 -11.57
N LYS A 465 22.16 -13.43 -10.43
CA LYS A 465 23.60 -13.78 -10.38
C LYS A 465 23.90 -15.09 -11.11
N ALA A 466 23.16 -16.15 -10.80
CA ALA A 466 23.33 -17.46 -11.40
C ALA A 466 23.10 -17.41 -12.92
N ARG A 467 22.08 -16.66 -13.37
CA ARG A 467 21.80 -16.49 -14.80
C ARG A 467 22.95 -15.81 -15.55
N VAL A 468 23.43 -14.68 -15.03
CA VAL A 468 24.55 -13.94 -15.65
C VAL A 468 25.81 -14.79 -15.68
N ALA A 469 26.05 -15.60 -14.66
CA ALA A 469 27.16 -16.54 -14.64
C ALA A 469 26.99 -17.65 -15.68
N ALA A 470 25.83 -18.31 -15.73
CA ALA A 470 25.54 -19.40 -16.65
C ALA A 470 25.60 -18.98 -18.12
N LEU A 471 25.19 -17.74 -18.43
CA LEU A 471 25.27 -17.19 -19.79
C LEU A 471 26.67 -17.20 -20.39
N LYS A 472 27.72 -17.15 -19.56
CA LYS A 472 29.11 -17.18 -20.02
C LYS A 472 29.52 -18.54 -20.58
N SER A 473 28.75 -19.58 -20.31
CA SER A 473 28.96 -20.95 -20.82
C SER A 473 28.08 -21.28 -22.03
N MET A 474 27.29 -20.32 -22.53
CA MET A 474 26.51 -20.54 -23.76
C MET A 474 27.46 -20.70 -24.95
N TYR A 475 27.24 -21.76 -25.74
CA TYR A 475 28.09 -22.17 -26.87
C TYR A 475 29.51 -22.62 -26.51
N ASP A 476 29.80 -22.84 -25.23
CA ASP A 476 31.07 -23.43 -24.78
C ASP A 476 31.10 -24.95 -25.05
N GLU A 477 32.29 -25.51 -25.24
CA GLU A 477 32.42 -26.96 -25.41
C GLU A 477 32.20 -27.68 -24.07
N ALA A 478 31.10 -28.44 -23.95
CA ALA A 478 30.77 -29.20 -22.73
C ALA A 478 31.88 -30.17 -22.27
N GLY A 479 32.75 -30.62 -23.20
CA GLY A 479 33.76 -31.65 -23.00
C GLY A 479 33.22 -33.05 -23.30
N ASP A 480 33.78 -34.08 -22.67
CA ASP A 480 33.27 -35.47 -22.72
C ASP A 480 32.66 -35.88 -21.36
N PRO A 481 31.33 -35.70 -21.18
CA PRO A 481 30.63 -36.07 -19.96
C PRO A 481 30.66 -37.57 -19.66
N ALA A 482 30.83 -38.43 -20.67
CA ALA A 482 30.88 -39.88 -20.48
C ALA A 482 32.21 -40.35 -19.86
N GLN A 483 33.25 -39.52 -19.92
CA GLN A 483 34.55 -39.78 -19.28
C GLN A 483 34.71 -39.10 -17.92
N GLY A 484 33.62 -38.56 -17.36
CA GLY A 484 33.57 -37.96 -16.03
C GLY A 484 34.06 -36.51 -15.97
N ALA A 485 33.94 -35.90 -14.78
CA ALA A 485 34.10 -34.45 -14.58
C ALA A 485 35.44 -33.86 -15.06
N SER A 486 36.54 -34.63 -15.03
CA SER A 486 37.86 -34.17 -15.49
C SER A 486 37.96 -33.96 -17.01
N LYS A 487 37.04 -34.55 -17.78
CA LYS A 487 36.94 -34.43 -19.24
C LYS A 487 35.76 -33.57 -19.69
N ALA A 488 34.83 -33.28 -18.78
CA ALA A 488 33.71 -32.37 -19.00
C ALA A 488 34.04 -30.92 -18.60
N THR A 489 35.09 -30.35 -19.18
CA THR A 489 35.66 -29.06 -18.74
C THR A 489 34.69 -27.89 -18.86
N GLY A 490 33.84 -27.85 -19.88
CA GLY A 490 32.81 -26.80 -20.03
C GLY A 490 31.70 -26.92 -18.98
N LEU A 491 31.28 -28.14 -18.62
CA LEU A 491 30.32 -28.35 -17.53
C LEU A 491 30.91 -27.96 -16.17
N ALA A 492 32.19 -28.25 -15.94
CA ALA A 492 32.90 -27.82 -14.74
C ALA A 492 33.02 -26.28 -14.69
N PHE A 493 33.31 -25.63 -15.83
CA PHE A 493 33.33 -24.17 -15.92
C PHE A 493 31.97 -23.55 -15.62
N LEU A 494 30.89 -24.06 -16.22
CA LEU A 494 29.50 -23.65 -15.94
C LEU A 494 29.18 -23.75 -14.45
N LYS A 495 29.43 -24.92 -13.85
CA LYS A 495 29.19 -25.15 -12.42
C LYS A 495 29.98 -24.15 -11.57
N SER A 496 31.30 -24.09 -11.74
CA SER A 496 32.16 -23.20 -10.96
C SER A 496 31.82 -21.72 -11.13
N GLY A 497 31.35 -21.31 -12.31
CA GLY A 497 30.89 -19.95 -12.57
C GLY A 497 29.65 -19.58 -11.77
N ILE A 498 28.66 -20.49 -11.70
CA ILE A 498 27.46 -20.32 -10.88
C ILE A 498 27.83 -20.30 -9.39
N GLU A 499 28.65 -21.26 -8.93
CA GLU A 499 29.13 -21.34 -7.55
C GLU A 499 29.83 -20.03 -7.14
N ALA A 500 30.79 -19.56 -7.94
CA ALA A 500 31.49 -18.30 -7.68
C ALA A 500 30.56 -17.08 -7.63
N ALA A 501 29.47 -17.09 -8.41
CA ALA A 501 28.47 -16.01 -8.35
C ALA A 501 27.65 -16.06 -7.05
N LEU A 502 27.24 -17.26 -6.61
CA LEU A 502 26.50 -17.46 -5.36
C LEU A 502 27.38 -17.28 -4.11
N ASP A 503 28.69 -17.54 -4.21
CA ASP A 503 29.68 -17.23 -3.17
C ASP A 503 29.68 -15.75 -2.81
N THR A 504 29.34 -14.86 -3.75
CA THR A 504 29.23 -13.41 -3.45
C THR A 504 28.10 -13.11 -2.45
N MET A 505 27.06 -13.94 -2.40
CA MET A 505 25.96 -13.81 -1.44
C MET A 505 26.29 -14.52 -0.12
N LYS A 506 26.98 -15.66 -0.19
CA LYS A 506 27.49 -16.39 0.98
C LYS A 506 28.54 -15.59 1.75
N GLY A 507 29.42 -14.87 1.04
CA GLY A 507 30.47 -14.03 1.59
C GLY A 507 30.04 -12.59 1.90
N ALA A 508 28.79 -12.22 1.64
CA ALA A 508 28.27 -10.89 1.96
C ALA A 508 28.34 -10.61 3.47
N ASN A 509 28.46 -9.33 3.85
CA ASN A 509 28.40 -8.92 5.26
C ASN A 509 27.34 -7.81 5.43
N PRO A 510 26.18 -8.11 6.04
CA PRO A 510 25.80 -9.40 6.63
C PRO A 510 25.54 -10.50 5.58
N GLN A 511 25.79 -11.75 5.97
CA GLN A 511 25.62 -12.93 5.11
C GLN A 511 24.19 -13.07 4.59
N GLU A 512 24.02 -13.26 3.28
CA GLU A 512 22.72 -13.34 2.60
C GLU A 512 22.23 -14.78 2.41
N LEU A 513 23.15 -15.73 2.23
CA LEU A 513 22.88 -17.16 2.15
C LEU A 513 23.77 -17.90 3.16
N ALA A 514 23.21 -18.89 3.86
CA ALA A 514 24.00 -19.80 4.68
C ALA A 514 24.92 -20.65 3.79
N ASP A 515 24.35 -21.23 2.74
CA ASP A 515 25.07 -22.00 1.73
C ASP A 515 24.24 -22.17 0.44
N TYR A 516 24.74 -22.95 -0.52
CA TYR A 516 24.01 -23.38 -1.71
C TYR A 516 24.56 -24.73 -2.22
N VAL A 517 23.82 -25.39 -3.11
CA VAL A 517 24.27 -26.59 -3.84
C VAL A 517 24.00 -26.38 -5.32
N VAL A 518 25.04 -26.52 -6.15
CA VAL A 518 24.92 -26.55 -7.61
C VAL A 518 25.23 -27.96 -8.09
N ASN A 519 24.23 -28.62 -8.67
CA ASN A 519 24.32 -29.97 -9.19
C ASN A 519 24.06 -30.00 -10.70
N ILE A 520 24.92 -30.67 -11.45
CA ILE A 520 24.68 -31.01 -12.86
C ILE A 520 24.53 -32.52 -12.88
N PRO A 521 23.31 -33.06 -13.03
CA PRO A 521 23.09 -34.50 -13.07
C PRO A 521 23.91 -35.20 -14.15
N ASP A 522 24.42 -36.39 -13.87
CA ASP A 522 25.12 -37.21 -14.86
C ASP A 522 24.14 -37.84 -15.87
N GLY A 523 24.66 -38.24 -17.04
CA GLY A 523 23.91 -39.01 -18.03
C GLY A 523 22.86 -38.24 -18.84
N GLN A 524 22.92 -36.91 -18.82
CA GLN A 524 22.03 -36.06 -19.61
C GLN A 524 22.31 -36.14 -21.11
N ASP A 525 21.25 -36.10 -21.93
CA ASP A 525 21.37 -35.89 -23.38
C ASP A 525 21.54 -34.40 -23.68
N ILE A 526 22.76 -33.91 -23.47
CA ILE A 526 23.10 -32.48 -23.57
C ILE A 526 22.97 -31.96 -25.01
N VAL A 527 23.26 -32.81 -25.99
CA VAL A 527 23.25 -32.41 -27.41
C VAL A 527 21.84 -32.09 -27.88
N ASN A 528 20.85 -32.90 -27.47
CA ASN A 528 19.47 -32.70 -27.93
C ASN A 528 18.64 -31.81 -26.99
N ASN A 529 18.92 -31.79 -25.68
CA ASN A 529 18.07 -31.15 -24.68
C ASN A 529 18.75 -30.01 -23.89
N GLY A 530 20.05 -29.76 -24.13
CA GLY A 530 20.83 -28.80 -23.34
C GLY A 530 21.23 -29.33 -21.96
N VAL A 531 21.83 -28.47 -21.15
CA VAL A 531 22.31 -28.81 -19.80
C VAL A 531 21.29 -28.41 -18.75
N VAL A 532 20.84 -29.38 -17.96
CA VAL A 532 20.08 -29.17 -16.73
C VAL A 532 21.05 -28.93 -15.58
N VAL A 533 20.81 -27.83 -14.85
CA VAL A 533 21.51 -27.48 -13.61
C VAL A 533 20.48 -27.34 -12.51
N GLU A 534 20.63 -28.11 -11.45
CA GLU A 534 19.81 -28.04 -10.24
C GLU A 534 20.51 -27.15 -9.21
N ILE A 535 19.82 -26.12 -8.74
CA ILE A 535 20.38 -25.16 -7.78
C ILE A 535 19.50 -25.14 -6.54
N THR A 536 20.06 -25.48 -5.39
CA THR A 536 19.42 -25.37 -4.07
C THR A 536 20.05 -24.23 -3.30
N LEU A 537 19.23 -23.26 -2.87
CA LEU A 537 19.67 -22.14 -2.04
C LEU A 537 19.37 -22.44 -0.58
N ILE A 538 20.33 -22.23 0.32
CA ILE A 538 20.16 -22.46 1.76
C ILE A 538 20.12 -21.08 2.44
N GLY A 539 18.92 -20.61 2.76
CA GLY A 539 18.67 -19.29 3.32
C GLY A 539 19.03 -19.13 4.80
N ILE A 540 19.12 -17.88 5.26
CA ILE A 540 19.30 -17.56 6.68
C ILE A 540 17.94 -17.62 7.39
N PRO A 541 17.80 -18.39 8.51
CA PRO A 541 16.54 -18.46 9.23
C PRO A 541 16.20 -17.15 9.96
N ILE A 542 14.93 -16.79 9.97
CA ILE A 542 14.39 -15.63 10.69
C ILE A 542 13.70 -16.08 11.98
N ILE A 543 14.07 -15.47 13.10
CA ILE A 543 13.40 -15.69 14.39
C ILE A 543 12.06 -14.96 14.36
N ARG A 544 10.95 -15.70 14.42
CA ARG A 544 9.59 -15.15 14.49
C ARG A 544 8.94 -15.29 15.87
N GLU A 545 9.36 -16.27 16.66
CA GLU A 545 8.83 -16.54 18.01
C GLU A 545 9.97 -16.85 19.00
N ILE A 546 9.88 -16.31 20.22
CA ILE A 546 10.81 -16.59 21.32
C ILE A 546 10.00 -16.99 22.56
N LYS A 547 10.30 -18.17 23.13
CA LYS A 547 9.65 -18.67 24.36
C LYS A 547 10.66 -18.64 25.51
N LEU A 548 10.36 -17.87 26.56
CA LEU A 548 11.19 -17.76 27.76
C LEU A 548 10.51 -18.47 28.93
N TYR A 549 11.20 -19.45 29.53
CA TYR A 549 10.72 -20.23 30.65
C TYR A 549 11.46 -19.83 31.92
N PHE A 550 10.87 -18.92 32.70
CA PHE A 550 11.42 -18.50 33.99
C PHE A 550 10.99 -19.47 35.10
N SER A 551 11.94 -19.91 35.92
CA SER A 551 11.66 -20.65 37.15
C SER A 551 12.39 -19.98 38.32
N TYR A 552 11.71 -19.89 39.47
CA TYR A 552 12.31 -19.41 40.72
C TYR A 552 12.56 -20.59 41.63
N ILE A 553 13.80 -20.74 42.09
CA ILE A 553 14.23 -21.87 42.91
C ILE A 553 15.04 -21.31 44.07
N TYR A 554 14.73 -21.74 45.29
CA TYR A 554 15.51 -21.35 46.47
C TYR A 554 16.90 -21.99 46.45
N ALA A 555 17.90 -21.19 46.84
CA ALA A 555 19.28 -21.64 46.94
C ALA A 555 19.40 -22.86 47.89
N GLY A 556 20.09 -23.91 47.45
CA GLY A 556 20.30 -25.16 48.22
C GLY A 556 19.12 -26.13 48.23
N SER A 557 18.02 -25.84 47.53
CA SER A 557 16.92 -26.80 47.39
C SER A 557 17.28 -27.97 46.48
N ARG A 558 16.50 -29.06 46.55
CA ARG A 558 16.68 -30.25 45.67
C ARG A 558 16.59 -29.93 44.17
N LEU A 559 15.96 -28.80 43.83
CA LEU A 559 15.79 -28.34 42.45
C LEU A 559 16.82 -27.26 42.08
N ASP A 560 17.69 -26.80 43.00
CA ASP A 560 18.73 -25.82 42.70
C ASP A 560 19.74 -26.44 41.72
N PRO A 561 19.78 -25.96 40.45
CA PRO A 561 20.60 -26.59 39.42
C PRO A 561 22.10 -26.45 39.69
N ARG A 562 22.50 -25.55 40.59
CA ARG A 562 23.90 -25.37 40.99
C ARG A 562 24.38 -26.43 41.98
N GLY A 563 23.45 -27.08 42.69
CA GLY A 563 23.74 -28.20 43.59
C GLY A 563 23.75 -29.56 42.88
N LEU A 564 23.24 -29.61 41.64
CA LEU A 564 23.37 -30.76 40.76
C LEU A 564 24.77 -30.71 40.14
N SER A 565 25.72 -31.44 40.71
CA SER A 565 26.98 -31.70 40.01
C SER A 565 26.65 -32.30 38.64
N GLN A 566 27.18 -31.71 37.57
CA GLN A 566 27.20 -32.33 36.24
C GLN A 566 27.97 -33.66 36.33
N ALA A 567 27.28 -34.75 36.64
CA ALA A 567 27.80 -36.09 36.37
C ALA A 567 27.71 -36.27 34.85
N ALA A 568 28.87 -36.12 34.20
CA ALA A 568 29.08 -36.41 32.78
C ALA A 568 28.74 -37.86 32.44
#